data_AF-A0A3C1IS30-F1
#
_entry.id   AF-A0A3C1IS30-F1
#
_cell.length_a   1.000
_cell.length_b   1.000
_cell.length_c   1.000
_cell.angle_alpha   90.00
_cell.angle_beta   90.00
_cell.angle_gamma   90.00
#
_symmetry.space_group_name_H-M   'P 1'
#
loop_
_entity.id
_entity.type
_entity.pdbx_description
1 polymer ?
#
loop_
_entity_poly.entity_id
_entity_poly.type
_entity_poly.pdbx_seq_one_letter_code
_entity_poly.pdbx_strand_id
1 'polypeptide(L)'
;MGKIEKISAGMSAFAQSLASLAKVALLSRRPSVAVTAGKDEELVVLGNGPSLNDTVADHSDFLASRRLLAVNFAANTPLFRQLKPDYYVLADPHFFNPQGNPAVAALWDAIASTDWRMTLMVPVKAAVPDRVASNVNVSVERYNLTPVEGCRWLSHALFRAGLGMPRPRNVLIPSLMLAIAAGFKTVYVAGADHSWMKTISVDDDNHVVSIQPHFYKDSDNEHARVRKDYMNYPLHQIIYSFYVAFRSYHTLQAYALSRGVNIYNITPGSFIDAFPRKKIR
;
A
#
# COMPACT_ATOMS: atom_id res chain seq x y z
N MET A 1 -2.98 28.37 15.78
CA MET A 1 -4.34 27.87 16.03
C MET A 1 -5.02 28.64 17.15
N GLY A 2 -6.18 29.22 16.87
CA GLY A 2 -6.99 29.94 17.86
C GLY A 2 -7.64 29.00 18.89
N LYS A 3 -8.22 29.56 19.97
CA LYS A 3 -8.90 28.77 21.03
C LYS A 3 -10.06 27.93 20.48
N ILE A 4 -10.85 28.49 19.55
CA ILE A 4 -11.98 27.81 18.91
C ILE A 4 -11.51 26.61 18.07
N GLU A 5 -10.43 26.77 17.30
CA GLU A 5 -9.86 25.69 16.50
C GLU A 5 -9.33 24.54 17.36
N LYS A 6 -8.74 24.85 18.53
CA LYS A 6 -8.28 23.82 19.48
C LYS A 6 -9.45 23.02 20.08
N ILE A 7 -10.54 23.70 20.45
CA ILE A 7 -11.75 23.04 20.95
C ILE A 7 -12.36 22.14 19.88
N SER A 8 -12.52 22.68 18.66
CA SER A 8 -13.05 21.93 17.51
C SER A 8 -12.20 20.70 17.18
N ALA A 9 -10.87 20.85 17.16
CA ALA A 9 -9.95 19.74 16.95
C ALA A 9 -10.06 18.67 18.04
N GLY A 10 -10.21 19.08 19.30
CA GLY A 10 -10.42 18.17 20.43
C GLY A 10 -11.72 17.37 20.33
N MET A 11 -12.83 18.05 20.04
CA MET A 11 -14.14 17.41 19.85
C MET A 11 -14.14 16.44 18.66
N SER A 12 -13.53 16.85 17.54
CA SER A 12 -13.38 16.02 16.35
C SER A 12 -12.56 14.76 16.65
N ALA A 13 -11.43 14.89 17.35
CA ALA A 13 -10.60 13.75 17.73
C ALA A 13 -11.35 12.77 18.65
N PHE A 14 -12.15 13.27 19.60
CA PHE A 14 -12.98 12.44 20.48
C PHE A 14 -14.05 11.67 19.70
N ALA A 15 -14.83 12.36 18.84
CA ALA A 15 -15.86 11.72 18.03
C ALA A 15 -15.28 10.66 17.09
N GLN A 16 -14.15 10.97 16.43
CA GLN A 16 -13.43 10.01 15.59
C GLN A 16 -12.92 8.80 16.38
N SER A 17 -12.51 8.99 17.63
CA SER A 17 -12.07 7.89 18.51
C SER A 17 -13.21 6.92 18.80
N LEU A 18 -14.41 7.43 19.14
CA LEU A 18 -15.60 6.62 19.35
C LEU A 18 -16.01 5.86 18.07
N ALA A 19 -16.03 6.55 16.94
CA ALA A 19 -16.31 5.93 15.64
C ALA A 19 -15.28 4.84 15.31
N SER A 20 -14.01 5.03 15.66
CA SER A 20 -12.95 4.03 15.48
C SER A 20 -13.14 2.81 16.35
N LEU A 21 -13.53 2.96 17.62
CA LEU A 21 -13.86 1.84 18.49
C LEU A 21 -15.05 1.04 17.94
N ALA A 22 -16.10 1.72 17.48
CA ALA A 22 -17.26 1.07 16.85
C ALA A 22 -16.87 0.30 15.58
N LYS A 23 -16.11 0.93 14.67
CA LYS A 23 -15.57 0.26 13.48
C LYS A 23 -14.73 -0.96 13.86
N VAL A 24 -13.88 -0.86 14.87
CA VAL A 24 -13.04 -1.98 15.32
C VAL A 24 -13.89 -3.14 15.82
N ALA A 25 -14.87 -2.86 16.69
CA ALA A 25 -15.77 -3.88 17.23
C ALA A 25 -16.57 -4.60 16.12
N LEU A 26 -17.06 -3.86 15.13
CA LEU A 26 -17.88 -4.42 14.05
C LEU A 26 -17.04 -5.15 12.99
N LEU A 27 -15.94 -4.54 12.55
CA LEU A 27 -15.24 -4.92 11.33
C LEU A 27 -14.01 -5.80 11.58
N SER A 28 -13.32 -5.61 12.70
CA SER A 28 -12.02 -6.24 12.92
C SER A 28 -12.16 -7.65 13.46
N ARG A 29 -11.21 -8.50 13.12
CA ARG A 29 -11.08 -9.88 13.61
C ARG A 29 -9.66 -10.11 14.11
N ARG A 30 -9.41 -11.27 14.73
CA ARG A 30 -8.08 -11.62 15.23
C ARG A 30 -7.09 -11.66 14.04
N PRO A 31 -6.06 -10.79 14.00
CA PRO A 31 -5.01 -10.89 13.00
C PRO A 31 -4.11 -12.09 13.32
N SER A 32 -3.39 -12.58 12.32
CA SER A 32 -2.45 -13.70 12.48
C SER A 32 -1.01 -13.35 12.10
N VAL A 33 -0.72 -12.08 11.83
CA VAL A 33 0.61 -11.63 11.40
C VAL A 33 1.63 -11.91 12.50
N ALA A 34 2.64 -12.71 12.19
CA ALA A 34 3.68 -13.09 13.14
C ALA A 34 4.89 -12.15 13.07
N VAL A 35 5.58 -12.00 14.21
CA VAL A 35 6.90 -11.36 14.22
C VAL A 35 7.89 -12.34 13.61
N THR A 36 8.40 -12.00 12.44
CA THR A 36 9.27 -12.87 11.62
C THR A 36 10.60 -12.23 11.28
N ALA A 37 10.74 -10.91 11.44
CA ALA A 37 11.98 -10.20 11.18
C ALA A 37 13.09 -10.66 12.14
N GLY A 38 14.23 -11.07 11.56
CA GLY A 38 15.46 -11.33 12.30
C GLY A 38 16.09 -10.06 12.88
N LYS A 39 17.08 -10.26 13.75
CA LYS A 39 17.89 -9.15 14.27
C LYS A 39 18.63 -8.50 13.09
N ASP A 40 18.51 -7.19 12.96
CA ASP A 40 19.16 -6.36 11.93
C ASP A 40 18.69 -6.63 10.48
N GLU A 41 17.67 -7.47 10.27
CA GLU A 41 17.06 -7.63 8.94
C GLU A 41 16.30 -6.36 8.54
N GLU A 42 16.47 -5.96 7.28
CA GLU A 42 15.78 -4.85 6.66
C GLU A 42 14.79 -5.37 5.60
N LEU A 43 13.68 -4.65 5.41
CA LEU A 43 12.66 -4.97 4.40
C LEU A 43 12.65 -3.92 3.30
N VAL A 44 12.51 -4.34 2.04
CA VAL A 44 12.16 -3.46 0.92
C VAL A 44 10.73 -3.78 0.46
N VAL A 45 9.84 -2.80 0.57
CA VAL A 45 8.50 -2.85 -0.02
C VAL A 45 8.60 -2.41 -1.48
N LEU A 46 8.28 -3.33 -2.37
CA LEU A 46 8.29 -3.15 -3.82
C LEU A 46 6.89 -2.71 -4.27
N GLY A 47 6.72 -1.41 -4.50
CA GLY A 47 5.56 -0.88 -5.20
C GLY A 47 5.59 -1.23 -6.69
N ASN A 48 4.51 -0.96 -7.42
CA ASN A 48 4.38 -1.36 -8.84
C ASN A 48 4.54 -0.17 -9.80
N GLY A 49 5.16 0.91 -9.36
CA GLY A 49 5.43 2.06 -10.20
C GLY A 49 6.65 1.85 -11.10
N PRO A 50 6.75 2.59 -12.22
CA PRO A 50 7.73 2.35 -13.28
C PRO A 50 9.18 2.45 -12.81
N SER A 51 9.47 3.31 -11.82
CA SER A 51 10.80 3.49 -11.24
C SER A 51 11.34 2.26 -10.49
N LEU A 52 10.49 1.24 -10.24
CA LEU A 52 10.96 -0.03 -9.72
C LEU A 52 11.94 -0.71 -10.69
N ASN A 53 11.72 -0.59 -12.00
CA ASN A 53 12.57 -1.24 -13.00
C ASN A 53 14.01 -0.72 -12.91
N ASP A 54 14.18 0.59 -12.80
CA ASP A 54 15.49 1.23 -12.61
C ASP A 54 16.14 0.75 -11.30
N THR A 55 15.35 0.66 -10.22
CA THR A 55 15.85 0.15 -8.93
C THR A 55 16.36 -1.29 -9.03
N VAL A 56 15.65 -2.15 -9.76
CA VAL A 56 16.06 -3.55 -9.97
C VAL A 56 17.28 -3.65 -10.86
N ALA A 57 17.36 -2.83 -11.91
CA ALA A 57 18.48 -2.83 -12.85
C ALA A 57 19.76 -2.32 -12.19
N ASP A 58 19.68 -1.20 -11.47
CA ASP A 58 20.84 -0.47 -10.98
C ASP A 58 21.28 -0.89 -9.56
N HIS A 59 20.36 -1.47 -8.78
CA HIS A 59 20.60 -1.78 -7.36
C HIS A 59 20.16 -3.21 -6.97
N SER A 60 20.40 -4.17 -7.85
CA SER A 60 20.06 -5.59 -7.61
C SER A 60 20.73 -6.17 -6.34
N ASP A 61 22.00 -5.86 -6.06
CA ASP A 61 22.71 -6.29 -4.85
C ASP A 61 22.07 -5.75 -3.56
N PHE A 62 21.56 -4.52 -3.61
CA PHE A 62 20.83 -3.92 -2.48
C PHE A 62 19.53 -4.69 -2.19
N LEU A 63 18.82 -5.13 -3.23
CA LEU A 63 17.60 -5.92 -3.08
C LEU A 63 17.90 -7.35 -2.62
N ALA A 64 18.92 -7.99 -3.20
CA ALA A 64 19.29 -9.38 -2.90
C ALA A 64 19.75 -9.61 -1.46
N SER A 65 20.26 -8.56 -0.80
CA SER A 65 20.72 -8.60 0.59
C SER A 65 19.63 -8.31 1.63
N ARG A 66 18.36 -8.14 1.20
CA ARG A 66 17.25 -7.72 2.08
C ARG A 66 16.04 -8.61 1.90
N ARG A 67 15.16 -8.57 2.90
CA ARG A 67 13.83 -9.19 2.80
C ARG A 67 13.00 -8.36 1.82
N LEU A 68 12.16 -9.00 1.01
CA LEU A 68 11.37 -8.32 -0.01
C LEU A 68 9.87 -8.53 0.21
N LEU A 69 9.09 -7.45 0.03
CA LEU A 69 7.63 -7.49 0.05
C LEU A 69 7.07 -7.00 -1.28
N ALA A 70 6.36 -7.87 -2.00
CA ALA A 70 5.70 -7.54 -3.26
C ALA A 70 4.19 -7.29 -3.05
N VAL A 71 3.57 -6.53 -3.97
CA VAL A 71 2.16 -6.11 -3.84
C VAL A 71 1.39 -6.21 -5.15
N ASN A 72 0.05 -6.20 -5.05
CA ASN A 72 -0.88 -6.13 -6.17
C ASN A 72 -0.55 -7.16 -7.27
N PHE A 73 -0.40 -6.75 -8.53
CA PHE A 73 -0.14 -7.63 -9.68
C PHE A 73 1.34 -7.96 -9.92
N ALA A 74 2.24 -7.75 -8.95
CA ALA A 74 3.67 -8.04 -9.12
C ALA A 74 3.91 -9.50 -9.56
N ALA A 75 3.12 -10.45 -9.08
CA ALA A 75 3.15 -11.87 -9.44
C ALA A 75 2.97 -12.15 -10.94
N ASN A 76 2.37 -11.23 -11.69
CA ASN A 76 2.16 -11.35 -13.14
C ASN A 76 3.40 -10.92 -13.95
N THR A 77 4.48 -10.53 -13.29
CA THR A 77 5.70 -10.04 -13.95
C THR A 77 6.86 -11.04 -13.76
N PRO A 78 7.84 -11.09 -14.68
CA PRO A 78 9.05 -11.90 -14.51
C PRO A 78 9.82 -11.58 -13.22
N LEU A 79 9.74 -10.32 -12.75
CA LEU A 79 10.38 -9.86 -11.52
C LEU A 79 9.94 -10.67 -10.29
N PHE A 80 8.72 -11.21 -10.26
CA PHE A 80 8.26 -12.03 -9.15
C PHE A 80 9.12 -13.28 -8.94
N ARG A 81 9.44 -13.99 -10.02
CA ARG A 81 10.28 -15.20 -9.99
C ARG A 81 11.77 -14.87 -9.85
N GLN A 82 12.19 -13.72 -10.36
CA GLN A 82 13.57 -13.24 -10.22
C GLN A 82 13.89 -12.81 -8.79
N LEU A 83 13.03 -11.98 -8.19
CA LEU A 83 13.24 -11.38 -6.88
C LEU A 83 12.85 -12.31 -5.73
N LYS A 84 11.95 -13.28 -5.98
CA LYS A 84 11.49 -14.27 -4.99
C LYS A 84 11.09 -13.62 -3.65
N PRO A 85 10.07 -12.74 -3.64
CA PRO A 85 9.73 -11.97 -2.45
C PRO A 85 9.33 -12.87 -1.28
N ASP A 86 9.75 -12.47 -0.09
CA ASP A 86 9.47 -13.17 1.17
C ASP A 86 8.05 -12.93 1.66
N TYR A 87 7.48 -11.77 1.33
CA TYR A 87 6.15 -11.35 1.72
C TYR A 87 5.38 -10.89 0.49
N TYR A 88 4.06 -11.11 0.51
CA TYR A 88 3.17 -10.66 -0.55
C TYR A 88 1.89 -10.09 0.05
N VAL A 89 1.50 -8.87 -0.30
CA VAL A 89 0.30 -8.22 0.24
C VAL A 89 -0.74 -7.98 -0.85
N LEU A 90 -1.95 -8.49 -0.61
CA LEU A 90 -3.14 -8.21 -1.43
C LEU A 90 -4.18 -7.51 -0.56
N ALA A 91 -4.58 -6.29 -0.90
CA ALA A 91 -5.54 -5.51 -0.12
C ALA A 91 -6.86 -5.25 -0.85
N ASP A 92 -6.84 -5.15 -2.18
CA ASP A 92 -8.00 -4.74 -2.97
C ASP A 92 -9.06 -5.87 -3.03
N PRO A 93 -10.34 -5.59 -2.75
CA PRO A 93 -11.43 -6.55 -2.94
C PRO A 93 -11.47 -7.19 -4.34
N HIS A 94 -11.00 -6.51 -5.38
CA HIS A 94 -10.90 -7.01 -6.74
C HIS A 94 -10.12 -8.33 -6.86
N PHE A 95 -9.11 -8.54 -6.00
CA PHE A 95 -8.35 -9.80 -6.01
C PHE A 95 -9.17 -11.00 -5.49
N PHE A 96 -10.19 -10.74 -4.67
CA PHE A 96 -10.99 -11.77 -3.99
C PHE A 96 -12.39 -11.91 -4.59
N ASN A 97 -12.83 -10.94 -5.39
CA ASN A 97 -14.02 -10.99 -6.21
C ASN A 97 -13.73 -10.44 -7.61
N PRO A 98 -13.00 -11.20 -8.44
CA PRO A 98 -12.45 -10.69 -9.71
C PRO A 98 -13.46 -10.54 -10.84
N GLN A 99 -14.71 -11.00 -10.67
CA GLN A 99 -15.74 -11.00 -11.71
C GLN A 99 -15.25 -11.53 -13.07
N GLY A 100 -14.44 -12.60 -13.05
CA GLY A 100 -13.87 -13.22 -14.27
C GLY A 100 -12.61 -12.56 -14.83
N ASN A 101 -11.95 -11.65 -14.10
CA ASN A 101 -10.73 -11.00 -14.55
C ASN A 101 -9.55 -12.01 -14.71
N PRO A 102 -9.02 -12.22 -15.94
CA PRO A 102 -7.95 -13.19 -16.20
C PRO A 102 -6.61 -12.81 -15.55
N ALA A 103 -6.34 -11.51 -15.35
CA ALA A 103 -5.12 -11.07 -14.68
C ALA A 103 -5.12 -11.45 -13.19
N VAL A 104 -6.29 -11.51 -12.55
CA VAL A 104 -6.42 -12.01 -11.16
C VAL A 104 -6.27 -13.52 -11.11
N ALA A 105 -6.80 -14.25 -12.10
CA ALA A 105 -6.58 -15.70 -12.21
C ALA A 105 -5.08 -16.02 -12.34
N ALA A 106 -4.39 -15.35 -13.28
CA ALA A 106 -2.95 -15.48 -13.50
C ALA A 106 -2.12 -15.16 -12.24
N LEU A 107 -2.53 -14.14 -11.47
CA LEU A 107 -1.89 -13.80 -10.21
C LEU A 107 -2.00 -14.94 -9.19
N TRP A 108 -3.19 -15.50 -9.03
CA TRP A 108 -3.41 -16.62 -8.12
C TRP A 108 -2.68 -17.89 -8.58
N ASP A 109 -2.55 -18.11 -9.88
CA ASP A 109 -1.75 -19.21 -10.46
C ASP A 109 -0.25 -19.02 -10.21
N ALA A 110 0.26 -17.79 -10.37
CA ALA A 110 1.66 -17.46 -10.08
C ALA A 110 2.00 -17.66 -8.60
N ILE A 111 1.13 -17.21 -7.69
CA ILE A 111 1.29 -17.43 -6.23
C ILE A 111 1.17 -18.93 -5.88
N ALA A 112 0.20 -19.64 -6.47
CA ALA A 112 0.02 -21.07 -6.21
C ALA A 112 1.21 -21.91 -6.66
N SER A 113 1.95 -21.45 -7.69
CA SER A 113 3.12 -22.13 -8.23
C SER A 113 4.45 -21.66 -7.63
N THR A 114 4.43 -20.82 -6.58
CA THR A 114 5.62 -20.37 -5.86
C THR A 114 6.38 -21.56 -5.23
N ASP A 115 7.69 -21.60 -5.46
CA ASP A 115 8.61 -22.68 -5.07
C ASP A 115 9.66 -22.25 -4.02
N TRP A 116 9.54 -21.04 -3.47
CA TRP A 116 10.33 -20.54 -2.34
C TRP A 116 9.42 -20.14 -1.19
N ARG A 117 9.96 -20.07 0.03
CA ARG A 117 9.18 -19.67 1.21
C ARG A 117 8.67 -18.24 1.06
N MET A 118 7.36 -18.07 1.10
CA MET A 118 6.70 -16.78 0.99
C MET A 118 5.52 -16.70 1.95
N THR A 119 5.31 -15.54 2.58
CA THR A 119 4.14 -15.25 3.41
C THR A 119 3.17 -14.38 2.63
N LEU A 120 2.02 -14.94 2.26
CA LEU A 120 0.91 -14.22 1.66
C LEU A 120 0.04 -13.58 2.77
N MET A 121 -0.02 -12.25 2.80
CA MET A 121 -0.82 -11.48 3.73
C MET A 121 -2.09 -10.97 3.04
N VAL A 122 -3.26 -11.36 3.56
CA VAL A 122 -4.58 -10.98 3.02
C VAL A 122 -5.53 -10.48 4.11
N PRO A 123 -6.58 -9.71 3.77
CA PRO A 123 -7.59 -9.30 4.72
C PRO A 123 -8.23 -10.49 5.44
N VAL A 124 -8.55 -10.31 6.73
CA VAL A 124 -9.17 -11.35 7.58
C VAL A 124 -10.44 -11.97 6.99
N LYS A 125 -11.20 -11.22 6.18
CA LYS A 125 -12.46 -11.67 5.56
C LYS A 125 -12.28 -12.19 4.12
N ALA A 126 -11.09 -12.09 3.55
CA ALA A 126 -10.84 -12.51 2.18
C ALA A 126 -10.76 -14.04 2.06
N ALA A 127 -11.29 -14.59 0.98
CA ALA A 127 -11.07 -15.99 0.64
C ALA A 127 -9.73 -16.13 -0.09
N VAL A 128 -8.99 -17.20 0.20
CA VAL A 128 -7.76 -17.56 -0.53
C VAL A 128 -8.07 -18.84 -1.29
N PRO A 129 -7.73 -18.94 -2.59
CA PRO A 129 -7.97 -20.16 -3.35
C PRO A 129 -7.26 -21.38 -2.74
N ASP A 130 -7.93 -22.54 -2.74
CA ASP A 130 -7.40 -23.78 -2.13
C ASP A 130 -6.02 -24.16 -2.68
N ARG A 131 -5.79 -23.96 -3.99
CA ARG A 131 -4.50 -24.19 -4.65
C ARG A 131 -3.33 -23.40 -4.05
N VAL A 132 -3.61 -22.22 -3.48
CA VAL A 132 -2.61 -21.43 -2.75
C VAL A 132 -2.50 -21.93 -1.32
N ALA A 133 -3.63 -22.19 -0.67
CA ALA A 133 -3.66 -22.68 0.71
C ALA A 133 -3.01 -24.06 0.88
N SER A 134 -2.98 -24.89 -0.17
CA SER A 134 -2.32 -26.19 -0.21
C SER A 134 -0.82 -26.12 -0.53
N ASN A 135 -0.29 -24.97 -0.95
CA ASN A 135 1.12 -24.86 -1.29
C ASN A 135 1.97 -24.77 0.00
N VAL A 136 2.82 -25.78 0.23
CA VAL A 136 3.70 -25.88 1.42
C VAL A 136 4.72 -24.75 1.55
N ASN A 137 5.04 -24.06 0.45
CA ASN A 137 5.96 -22.93 0.43
C ASN A 137 5.27 -21.60 0.73
N VAL A 138 3.93 -21.55 0.72
CA VAL A 138 3.17 -20.31 0.94
C VAL A 138 2.40 -20.40 2.25
N SER A 139 2.83 -19.61 3.24
CA SER A 139 2.03 -19.39 4.45
C SER A 139 1.02 -18.27 4.21
N VAL A 140 -0.16 -18.38 4.82
CA VAL A 140 -1.20 -17.34 4.73
C VAL A 140 -1.37 -16.65 6.07
N GLU A 141 -1.13 -15.34 6.11
CA GLU A 141 -1.38 -14.49 7.26
C GLU A 141 -2.53 -13.51 7.00
N ARG A 142 -3.24 -13.18 8.09
CA ARG A 142 -4.49 -12.41 8.04
C ARG A 142 -4.36 -11.08 8.78
N TYR A 143 -4.87 -10.01 8.18
CA TYR A 143 -4.82 -8.67 8.76
C TYR A 143 -6.13 -7.87 8.58
N ASN A 144 -6.31 -6.81 9.37
CA ASN A 144 -7.48 -5.94 9.32
C ASN A 144 -7.23 -4.69 8.47
N LEU A 145 -8.16 -4.35 7.57
CA LEU A 145 -8.16 -3.08 6.83
C LEU A 145 -8.96 -1.96 7.54
N THR A 146 -9.36 -2.18 8.79
CA THR A 146 -10.22 -1.26 9.53
C THR A 146 -9.56 0.12 9.68
N PRO A 147 -10.14 1.20 9.12
CA PRO A 147 -9.55 2.53 9.23
C PRO A 147 -9.76 3.07 10.65
N VAL A 148 -8.68 3.48 11.31
CA VAL A 148 -8.72 4.04 12.67
C VAL A 148 -8.16 5.47 12.66
N GLU A 149 -8.94 6.37 13.28
CA GLU A 149 -8.74 7.82 13.35
C GLU A 149 -9.12 8.31 14.77
N GLY A 150 -8.67 9.51 15.14
CA GLY A 150 -8.94 10.12 16.45
C GLY A 150 -7.69 10.34 17.28
N CYS A 151 -7.81 10.23 18.60
CA CYS A 151 -6.73 10.47 19.54
C CYS A 151 -5.53 9.56 19.26
N ARG A 152 -4.33 10.16 19.18
CA ARG A 152 -3.11 9.46 18.76
C ARG A 152 -2.82 8.20 19.59
N TRP A 153 -2.92 8.29 20.91
CA TRP A 153 -2.63 7.16 21.81
C TRP A 153 -3.56 5.97 21.55
N LEU A 154 -4.85 6.24 21.31
CA LEU A 154 -5.85 5.20 21.05
C LEU A 154 -5.60 4.57 19.69
N SER A 155 -5.41 5.40 18.66
CA SER A 155 -5.10 4.93 17.31
C SER A 155 -3.84 4.05 17.32
N HIS A 156 -2.76 4.48 17.97
CA HIS A 156 -1.52 3.70 18.08
C HIS A 156 -1.71 2.40 18.86
N ALA A 157 -2.56 2.38 19.90
CA ALA A 157 -2.87 1.16 20.63
C ALA A 157 -3.61 0.13 19.73
N LEU A 158 -4.59 0.60 18.95
CA LEU A 158 -5.35 -0.24 18.01
C LEU A 158 -4.47 -0.72 16.84
N PHE A 159 -3.58 0.14 16.34
CA PHE A 159 -2.57 -0.22 15.33
C PHE A 159 -1.64 -1.33 15.84
N ARG A 160 -1.13 -1.18 17.06
CA ARG A 160 -0.23 -2.16 17.69
C ARG A 160 -0.90 -3.52 17.91
N ALA A 161 -2.20 -3.52 18.22
CA ALA A 161 -2.98 -4.74 18.34
C ALA A 161 -3.34 -5.38 16.98
N GLY A 162 -2.96 -4.76 15.85
CA GLY A 162 -3.33 -5.22 14.51
C GLY A 162 -4.84 -5.14 14.23
N LEU A 163 -5.59 -4.36 15.02
CA LEU A 163 -7.04 -4.19 14.92
C LEU A 163 -7.45 -3.09 13.93
N GLY A 164 -6.50 -2.29 13.46
CA GLY A 164 -6.75 -1.28 12.45
C GLY A 164 -5.46 -0.65 11.96
N MET A 165 -5.62 0.33 11.08
CA MET A 165 -4.51 1.04 10.44
C MET A 165 -4.93 2.45 10.06
N PRO A 166 -3.97 3.34 9.73
CA PRO A 166 -4.27 4.56 9.00
C PRO A 166 -5.10 4.22 7.76
N ARG A 167 -6.01 5.10 7.36
CA ARG A 167 -7.04 4.81 6.35
C ARG A 167 -6.40 4.27 5.05
N PRO A 168 -6.58 2.99 4.69
CA PRO A 168 -5.80 2.35 3.63
C PRO A 168 -6.38 2.67 2.24
N ARG A 169 -5.95 3.80 1.66
CA ARG A 169 -6.33 4.21 0.29
C ARG A 169 -5.55 3.51 -0.81
N ASN A 170 -4.49 2.82 -0.46
CA ASN A 170 -3.65 2.04 -1.37
C ASN A 170 -3.03 0.88 -0.58
N VAL A 171 -2.40 -0.05 -1.30
CA VAL A 171 -1.74 -1.23 -0.72
C VAL A 171 -0.45 -0.91 0.05
N LEU A 172 0.16 0.25 -0.17
CA LEU A 172 1.41 0.61 0.51
C LEU A 172 1.19 0.85 2.01
N ILE A 173 0.06 1.47 2.38
CA ILE A 173 -0.32 1.67 3.79
C ILE A 173 -0.39 0.34 4.58
N PRO A 174 -1.19 -0.67 4.18
CA PRO A 174 -1.18 -1.96 4.86
C PRO A 174 0.20 -2.62 4.80
N SER A 175 0.92 -2.56 3.67
CA SER A 175 2.25 -3.18 3.55
C SER A 175 3.24 -2.65 4.58
N LEU A 176 3.28 -1.33 4.79
CA LEU A 176 4.15 -0.70 5.79
C LEU A 176 3.70 -1.00 7.23
N MET A 177 2.39 -1.05 7.48
CA MET A 177 1.85 -1.46 8.80
C MET A 177 2.21 -2.92 9.12
N LEU A 178 2.14 -3.80 8.12
CA LEU A 178 2.49 -5.21 8.22
C LEU A 178 3.99 -5.40 8.41
N ALA A 179 4.84 -4.61 7.75
CA ALA A 179 6.27 -4.59 8.00
C ALA A 179 6.60 -4.26 9.47
N ILE A 180 5.93 -3.25 10.04
CA ILE A 180 6.08 -2.90 11.46
C ILE A 180 5.59 -4.05 12.36
N ALA A 181 4.47 -4.67 12.02
CA ALA A 181 3.90 -5.79 12.78
C ALA A 181 4.78 -7.05 12.72
N ALA A 182 5.42 -7.30 11.58
CA ALA A 182 6.37 -8.39 11.36
C ALA A 182 7.71 -8.18 12.10
N GLY A 183 7.93 -6.99 12.66
CA GLY A 183 9.06 -6.69 13.55
C GLY A 183 10.22 -5.92 12.93
N PHE A 184 10.15 -5.57 11.64
CA PHE A 184 11.22 -4.85 10.95
C PHE A 184 11.51 -3.48 11.59
N LYS A 185 12.79 -3.16 11.76
CA LYS A 185 13.26 -1.87 12.30
C LYS A 185 13.65 -0.87 11.21
N THR A 186 14.00 -1.37 10.03
CA THR A 186 14.26 -0.55 8.86
C THR A 186 13.46 -1.07 7.69
N VAL A 187 12.69 -0.18 7.06
CA VAL A 187 11.87 -0.47 5.89
C VAL A 187 12.19 0.54 4.79
N TYR A 188 12.42 0.06 3.58
CA TYR A 188 12.63 0.87 2.38
C TYR A 188 11.41 0.77 1.46
N VAL A 189 11.10 1.85 0.76
CA VAL A 189 10.01 1.91 -0.23
C VAL A 189 10.57 2.21 -1.61
N ALA A 190 10.48 1.22 -2.51
CA ALA A 190 10.84 1.33 -3.93
C ALA A 190 9.58 1.28 -4.82
N GLY A 191 9.61 1.91 -5.99
CA GLY A 191 8.49 1.85 -6.95
C GLY A 191 7.18 2.48 -6.46
N ALA A 192 7.24 3.44 -5.53
CA ALA A 192 6.07 4.15 -4.99
C ALA A 192 5.99 5.60 -5.51
N ASP A 193 5.82 5.76 -6.83
CA ASP A 193 5.90 7.06 -7.49
C ASP A 193 4.79 8.04 -7.07
N HIS A 194 3.54 7.58 -7.00
CA HIS A 194 2.38 8.44 -6.69
C HIS A 194 2.29 9.70 -7.58
N SER A 195 2.78 9.64 -8.81
CA SER A 195 2.95 10.78 -9.73
C SER A 195 1.66 11.21 -10.44
N TRP A 196 0.49 10.67 -10.09
CA TRP A 196 -0.80 10.95 -10.74
C TRP A 196 -1.19 12.43 -10.74
N MET A 197 -0.72 13.21 -9.75
CA MET A 197 -0.95 14.65 -9.70
C MET A 197 -0.22 15.43 -10.80
N LYS A 198 0.77 14.83 -11.48
CA LYS A 198 1.44 15.46 -12.63
C LYS A 198 0.56 15.48 -13.89
N THR A 199 -0.38 14.55 -14.00
CA THR A 199 -1.14 14.29 -15.23
C THR A 199 -2.62 14.61 -15.10
N ILE A 200 -3.15 14.79 -13.88
CA ILE A 200 -4.57 15.09 -13.69
C ILE A 200 -4.95 16.47 -14.23
N SER A 201 -6.02 16.54 -15.02
CA SER A 201 -6.55 17.78 -15.61
C SER A 201 -8.08 17.70 -15.77
N VAL A 202 -8.69 18.80 -16.20
CA VAL A 202 -10.09 18.87 -16.65
C VAL A 202 -10.08 19.27 -18.13
N ASP A 203 -10.83 18.55 -18.97
CA ASP A 203 -10.95 18.86 -20.40
C ASP A 203 -12.03 19.92 -20.70
N ASP A 204 -12.15 20.32 -21.96
CA ASP A 204 -13.12 21.35 -22.41
C ASP A 204 -14.59 20.90 -22.24
N ASP A 205 -14.83 19.59 -22.15
CA ASP A 205 -16.14 18.99 -21.87
C ASP A 205 -16.39 18.85 -20.35
N ASN A 206 -15.51 19.40 -19.50
CA ASN A 206 -15.57 19.37 -18.04
C ASN A 206 -15.47 17.96 -17.42
N HIS A 207 -14.78 17.04 -18.10
CA HIS A 207 -14.45 15.73 -17.56
C HIS A 207 -13.07 15.74 -16.90
N VAL A 208 -12.93 15.00 -15.80
CA VAL A 208 -11.62 14.80 -15.18
C VAL A 208 -10.86 13.71 -15.92
N VAL A 209 -9.69 14.08 -16.44
CA VAL A 209 -8.86 13.24 -17.30
C VAL A 209 -7.42 13.15 -16.75
N SER A 210 -6.68 12.14 -17.18
CA SER A 210 -5.23 12.04 -16.94
C SER A 210 -4.49 12.26 -18.25
N ILE A 211 -3.91 13.44 -18.45
CA ILE A 211 -3.14 13.81 -19.63
C ILE A 211 -1.68 13.38 -19.43
N GLN A 212 -1.22 12.38 -20.18
CA GLN A 212 0.21 12.06 -20.21
C GLN A 212 0.93 13.08 -21.10
N PRO A 213 1.99 13.75 -20.63
CA PRO A 213 2.65 14.85 -21.35
C PRO A 213 3.55 14.38 -22.51
N HIS A 214 3.30 13.21 -23.12
CA HIS A 214 3.97 12.84 -24.35
C HIS A 214 3.49 13.76 -25.48
N PHE A 215 4.29 14.80 -25.66
CA PHE A 215 4.24 15.89 -26.61
C PHE A 215 3.92 15.36 -28.01
N TYR A 216 2.73 15.67 -28.53
CA TYR A 216 2.31 15.62 -29.94
C TYR A 216 3.09 14.66 -30.83
N LYS A 217 2.75 13.36 -30.77
CA LYS A 217 2.91 12.36 -31.83
C LYS A 217 2.23 11.10 -31.34
N ASP A 218 0.97 10.91 -31.70
CA ASP A 218 0.44 9.67 -32.28
C ASP A 218 -1.10 9.61 -32.22
N SER A 219 -1.66 9.28 -33.39
CA SER A 219 -3.05 9.05 -33.82
C SER A 219 -4.24 9.25 -32.85
N ASP A 220 -5.34 9.78 -33.39
CA ASP A 220 -6.68 9.94 -32.77
C ASP A 220 -7.22 8.69 -32.02
N ASN A 221 -6.69 7.50 -32.30
CA ASN A 221 -7.05 6.25 -31.63
C ASN A 221 -6.44 6.07 -30.22
N GLU A 222 -5.30 6.69 -29.90
CA GLU A 222 -4.74 6.63 -28.53
C GLU A 222 -5.50 7.54 -27.55
N HIS A 223 -6.01 8.67 -28.06
CA HIS A 223 -6.84 9.59 -27.28
C HIS A 223 -8.11 8.93 -26.71
N ALA A 224 -8.62 7.85 -27.31
CA ALA A 224 -9.81 7.14 -26.83
C ALA A 224 -9.54 6.20 -25.65
N ARG A 225 -8.29 5.73 -25.47
CA ARG A 225 -7.94 4.75 -24.42
C ARG A 225 -7.51 5.37 -23.08
N VAL A 226 -7.03 6.60 -23.07
CA VAL A 226 -6.57 7.31 -21.84
C VAL A 226 -7.74 7.91 -21.04
N ARG A 227 -8.97 7.75 -21.54
CA ARG A 227 -10.11 8.61 -21.22
C ARG A 227 -11.07 8.08 -20.16
N LYS A 228 -10.70 7.17 -19.22
CA LYS A 228 -11.73 6.48 -18.39
C LYS A 228 -11.51 6.33 -16.89
N ASP A 229 -10.30 6.51 -16.36
CA ASP A 229 -10.07 6.19 -14.94
C ASP A 229 -10.75 7.17 -13.96
N TYR A 230 -11.02 8.42 -14.40
CA TYR A 230 -11.52 9.49 -13.55
C TYR A 230 -12.78 10.20 -14.06
N MET A 231 -13.26 9.88 -15.26
CA MET A 231 -14.35 10.59 -15.95
C MET A 231 -15.62 10.78 -15.11
N ASN A 232 -15.89 9.83 -14.21
CA ASN A 232 -17.13 9.80 -13.44
C ASN A 232 -17.00 10.47 -12.05
N TYR A 233 -15.85 11.06 -11.73
CA TYR A 233 -15.61 11.66 -10.42
C TYR A 233 -15.21 13.13 -10.55
N PRO A 234 -15.90 14.04 -9.84
CA PRO A 234 -15.46 15.43 -9.75
C PRO A 234 -14.02 15.53 -9.20
N LEU A 235 -13.25 16.49 -9.72
CA LEU A 235 -11.82 16.65 -9.39
C LEU A 235 -11.58 16.73 -7.87
N HIS A 236 -12.44 17.45 -7.15
CA HIS A 236 -12.31 17.60 -5.70
C HIS A 236 -12.39 16.26 -4.95
N GLN A 237 -13.14 15.27 -5.44
CA GLN A 237 -13.22 13.95 -4.82
C GLN A 237 -11.93 13.15 -5.01
N ILE A 238 -11.30 13.28 -6.19
CA ILE A 238 -10.02 12.65 -6.50
C ILE A 238 -8.91 13.28 -5.65
N ILE A 239 -8.86 14.62 -5.60
CA ILE A 239 -7.93 15.35 -4.73
C ILE A 239 -8.15 14.98 -3.26
N TYR A 240 -9.41 14.85 -2.81
CA TYR A 240 -9.71 14.41 -1.45
C TYR A 240 -9.20 12.98 -1.20
N SER A 241 -9.33 12.07 -2.17
CA SER A 241 -8.78 10.72 -2.07
C SER A 241 -7.24 10.75 -1.91
N PHE A 242 -6.55 11.58 -2.68
CA PHE A 242 -5.10 11.81 -2.55
C PHE A 242 -4.74 12.40 -1.20
N TYR A 243 -5.43 13.45 -0.75
CA TYR A 243 -5.26 14.04 0.57
C TYR A 243 -5.35 12.98 1.67
N VAL A 244 -6.36 12.10 1.62
CA VAL A 244 -6.51 11.02 2.59
C VAL A 244 -5.34 10.05 2.53
N ALA A 245 -4.87 9.67 1.34
CA ALA A 245 -3.73 8.76 1.18
C ALA A 245 -2.44 9.36 1.75
N PHE A 246 -2.08 10.58 1.36
CA PHE A 246 -0.86 11.25 1.81
C PHE A 246 -0.89 11.55 3.31
N ARG A 247 -2.02 12.02 3.85
CA ARG A 247 -2.20 12.19 5.31
C ARG A 247 -2.03 10.87 6.07
N SER A 248 -2.45 9.76 5.48
CA SER A 248 -2.30 8.45 6.11
C SER A 248 -0.83 8.02 6.19
N TYR A 249 0.02 8.41 5.23
CA TYR A 249 1.47 8.18 5.35
C TYR A 249 2.10 8.97 6.51
N HIS A 250 1.70 10.22 6.74
CA HIS A 250 2.16 10.99 7.91
C HIS A 250 1.71 10.37 9.24
N THR A 251 0.47 9.87 9.28
CA THR A 251 -0.04 9.14 10.45
C THR A 251 0.76 7.85 10.68
N LEU A 252 1.07 7.12 9.60
CA LEU A 252 1.89 5.92 9.63
C LEU A 252 3.31 6.23 10.12
N GLN A 253 3.95 7.29 9.62
CA GLN A 253 5.29 7.69 10.05
C GLN A 253 5.34 8.00 11.54
N ALA A 254 4.36 8.75 12.06
CA ALA A 254 4.27 9.03 13.49
C ALA A 254 4.13 7.74 14.32
N TYR A 255 3.37 6.76 13.82
CA TYR A 255 3.29 5.45 14.44
C TYR A 255 4.62 4.69 14.37
N ALA A 256 5.26 4.61 13.19
CA ALA A 256 6.53 3.92 12.97
C ALA A 256 7.62 4.43 13.92
N LEU A 257 7.78 5.76 14.02
CA LEU A 257 8.72 6.39 14.95
C LEU A 257 8.44 6.05 16.41
N SER A 258 7.16 6.00 16.82
CA SER A 258 6.78 5.56 18.18
C SER A 258 7.07 4.08 18.47
N ARG A 259 7.38 3.29 17.44
CA ARG A 259 7.81 1.89 17.52
C ARG A 259 9.31 1.71 17.31
N GLY A 260 10.06 2.81 17.12
CA GLY A 260 11.48 2.79 16.79
C GLY A 260 11.75 2.15 15.42
N VAL A 261 10.84 2.35 14.46
CA VAL A 261 10.97 1.85 13.08
C VAL A 261 11.26 3.02 12.15
N ASN A 262 12.29 2.89 11.34
CA ASN A 262 12.66 3.83 10.31
C ASN A 262 12.10 3.39 8.95
N ILE A 263 11.38 4.28 8.29
CA ILE A 263 10.87 4.08 6.94
C ILE A 263 11.56 5.07 6.02
N TYR A 264 12.20 4.58 4.96
CA TYR A 264 12.91 5.39 3.99
C TYR A 264 12.25 5.29 2.61
N ASN A 265 12.04 6.43 1.96
CA ASN A 265 11.61 6.48 0.57
C ASN A 265 12.85 6.52 -0.33
N ILE A 266 13.07 5.45 -1.09
CA ILE A 266 14.17 5.32 -2.05
C ILE A 266 13.69 5.50 -3.50
N THR A 267 12.39 5.74 -3.70
CA THR A 267 11.79 5.93 -5.02
C THR A 267 12.10 7.33 -5.57
N PRO A 268 12.85 7.48 -6.67
CA PRO A 268 13.11 8.78 -7.28
C PRO A 268 11.81 9.49 -7.70
N GLY A 269 11.71 10.79 -7.47
CA GLY A 269 10.55 11.58 -7.93
C GLY A 269 9.19 11.24 -7.29
N SER A 270 9.17 10.33 -6.29
CA SER A 270 7.94 9.98 -5.57
C SER A 270 7.24 11.20 -4.98
N PHE A 271 5.91 11.18 -4.91
CA PHE A 271 5.12 12.25 -4.27
C PHE A 271 4.97 12.05 -2.75
N ILE A 272 5.41 10.91 -2.21
CA ILE A 272 5.35 10.64 -0.77
C ILE A 272 6.41 11.48 -0.05
N ASP A 273 5.95 12.42 0.78
CA ASP A 273 6.76 13.35 1.58
C ASP A 273 6.85 12.94 3.06
N ALA A 274 6.06 11.95 3.50
CA ALA A 274 6.02 11.51 4.89
C ALA A 274 7.28 10.78 5.36
N PHE A 275 8.05 10.19 4.44
CA PHE A 275 9.21 9.36 4.76
C PHE A 275 10.51 10.04 4.29
N PRO A 276 11.56 10.08 5.13
CA PRO A 276 12.86 10.61 4.73
C PRO A 276 13.38 9.96 3.45
N ARG A 277 13.99 10.77 2.59
CA ARG A 277 14.65 10.28 1.38
C ARG A 277 15.98 9.64 1.71
N LYS A 278 16.27 8.52 1.07
CA LYS A 278 17.58 7.89 1.12
C LYS A 278 17.99 7.52 -0.29
N LYS A 279 19.19 7.92 -0.70
CA LYS A 279 19.81 7.41 -1.92
C LYS A 279 20.50 6.11 -1.56
N ILE A 280 20.19 5.06 -2.30
CA ILE A 280 20.92 3.80 -2.21
C ILE A 280 22.08 3.84 -3.22
N ARG A 281 23.17 3.18 -2.86
CA ARG A 281 24.32 2.96 -3.73
C ARG A 281 24.33 1.49 -4.05
#